data_AF-A0A8K0JUN4-F1
#
_entry.id   AF-A0A8K0JUN4-F1
#
_cell.length_a   1.000
_cell.length_b   1.000
_cell.length_c   1.000
_cell.angle_alpha   90.00
_cell.angle_beta   90.00
_cell.angle_gamma   90.00
#
_symmetry.space_group_name_H-M   'P 1'
#
loop_
_entity.id
_entity.type
_entity.pdbx_description
1 polymer ?
#
loop_
_entity_poly.entity_id
_entity_poly.type
_entity_poly.pdbx_seq_one_letter_code
_entity_poly.pdbx_strand_id
1 'polypeptide(L)'
;MKRVMYSPSNLTHLARHEYVPGVGLGIAKCPYDPSDNSTAVWVEKGNPGGLPGLYSGTNAEFTKADTVIFRTDLHNMTTARREYSFKRTLKYDSKWLDSKYNVAT
;
A
#
# COMPACT_ATOMS: atom_id res chain seq x y z
N MET A 1 15.09 4.86 -12.19
CA MET A 1 14.83 4.21 -10.88
C MET A 1 14.75 2.71 -11.10
N LYS A 2 15.65 1.91 -10.49
CA LYS A 2 15.60 0.45 -10.57
C LYS A 2 14.45 -0.03 -9.69
N ARG A 3 13.40 -0.63 -10.27
CA ARG A 3 12.34 -1.31 -9.51
C ARG A 3 12.89 -2.67 -9.10
N VAL A 4 12.98 -2.88 -7.80
CA VAL A 4 13.58 -4.09 -7.22
C VAL A 4 12.46 -4.86 -6.55
N MET A 5 12.21 -6.09 -6.99
CA MET A 5 11.21 -6.98 -6.41
C MET A 5 11.91 -8.21 -5.88
N TYR A 6 11.41 -8.80 -4.80
CA TYR A 6 12.04 -9.94 -4.13
C TYR A 6 11.12 -11.16 -4.16
N SER A 7 11.72 -12.34 -4.30
CA SER A 7 11.08 -13.61 -3.99
C SER A 7 10.91 -13.72 -2.46
N PRO A 8 9.67 -13.87 -1.97
CA PRO A 8 9.38 -13.84 -0.53
C PRO A 8 9.98 -15.02 0.25
N SER A 9 10.42 -16.08 -0.42
CA SER A 9 10.89 -17.32 0.22
C SER A 9 12.39 -17.39 0.48
N ASN A 10 13.22 -16.59 -0.21
CA ASN A 10 14.68 -16.69 -0.11
C ASN A 10 15.41 -15.33 -0.18
N LEU A 11 14.68 -14.21 -0.04
CA LEU A 11 15.22 -12.85 -0.05
C LEU A 11 16.04 -12.49 -1.31
N THR A 12 15.87 -13.22 -2.41
CA THR A 12 16.53 -12.95 -3.68
C THR A 12 15.66 -12.05 -4.55
N HIS A 13 16.27 -11.27 -5.45
CA HIS A 13 15.49 -10.50 -6.41
C HIS A 13 14.75 -11.40 -7.40
N LEU A 14 13.55 -10.99 -7.80
CA LEU A 14 12.90 -11.52 -8.98
C LEU A 14 13.75 -11.24 -10.22
N ALA A 15 13.55 -12.04 -11.27
CA ALA A 15 14.26 -11.83 -12.52
C ALA A 15 13.90 -10.45 -13.11
N ARG A 16 14.84 -9.81 -13.82
CA ARG A 16 14.64 -8.45 -14.37
C ARG A 16 13.43 -8.30 -15.30
N HIS A 17 13.02 -9.39 -15.94
CA HIS A 17 11.87 -9.43 -16.86
C HIS A 17 10.55 -9.72 -16.14
N GLU A 18 10.62 -10.14 -14.88
CA GLU A 18 9.45 -10.43 -14.07
C GLU A 18 8.94 -9.11 -13.48
N TYR A 19 7.70 -8.76 -13.80
CA TYR A 19 7.05 -7.53 -13.37
C TYR A 19 5.80 -7.86 -12.55
N VAL A 20 5.70 -7.32 -11.33
CA VAL A 20 4.54 -7.49 -10.46
C VAL A 20 3.66 -6.24 -10.59
N PRO A 21 2.42 -6.35 -11.11
CA PRO A 21 1.50 -5.24 -11.23
C PRO A 21 1.28 -4.51 -9.91
N GLY A 22 1.25 -3.17 -9.95
CA GLY A 22 1.04 -2.34 -8.76
C GLY A 22 2.26 -2.18 -7.83
N VAL A 23 3.41 -2.81 -8.11
CA VAL A 23 4.65 -2.69 -7.32
C VAL A 23 5.59 -1.61 -7.90
N GLY A 24 6.16 -0.78 -7.02
CA GLY A 24 7.15 0.24 -7.37
C GLY A 24 7.02 1.54 -6.58
N LEU A 25 5.82 2.12 -6.51
CA LEU A 25 5.55 3.31 -5.70
C LEU A 25 5.08 2.90 -4.29
N GLY A 26 5.77 3.40 -3.26
CA GLY A 26 5.52 3.09 -1.84
C GLY A 26 4.59 4.07 -1.11
N ILE A 27 4.19 5.16 -1.76
CA ILE A 27 3.31 6.19 -1.17
C ILE A 27 2.03 5.54 -0.65
N ALA A 28 1.65 5.90 0.58
CA ALA A 28 0.51 5.35 1.31
C ALA A 28 0.57 3.84 1.64
N LYS A 29 1.60 3.10 1.20
CA LYS A 29 1.81 1.68 1.55
C LYS A 29 2.67 1.51 2.79
N CYS A 30 3.65 2.38 2.97
CA CYS A 30 4.57 2.43 4.10
C CYS A 30 4.93 3.91 4.39
N PRO A 31 5.51 4.22 5.56
CA PRO A 31 5.78 5.60 5.93
C PRO A 31 7.01 6.17 5.21
N TYR A 32 7.05 7.49 5.14
CA TYR A 32 8.25 8.23 4.74
C TYR A 32 9.27 8.32 5.87
N ASP A 33 8.79 8.49 7.11
CA ASP A 33 9.63 8.60 8.30
C ASP A 33 9.80 7.22 8.97
N PRO A 34 11.04 6.74 9.22
CA PRO A 34 11.29 5.49 9.91
C PRO A 34 10.73 5.41 11.35
N SER A 35 10.46 6.56 11.96
CA SER A 35 9.90 6.66 13.32
C SER A 35 8.37 6.66 13.36
N ASP A 36 7.69 6.69 12.21
CA ASP A 36 6.24 6.66 12.16
C ASP A 36 5.69 5.28 12.52
N ASN A 37 4.71 5.25 13.43
CA ASN A 37 3.93 4.06 13.72
C ASN A 37 2.94 3.83 12.57
N SER A 38 3.16 2.75 11.82
CA SER A 38 2.34 2.36 10.69
C SER A 38 2.01 0.88 10.75
N THR A 39 0.92 0.50 10.09
CA THR A 39 0.48 -0.89 10.00
C THR A 39 0.15 -1.24 8.55
N ALA A 40 0.31 -2.50 8.18
CA ALA A 40 -0.14 -3.00 6.89
C ALA A 40 -0.48 -4.48 6.96
N VAL A 41 -1.46 -4.90 6.16
CA VAL A 41 -1.87 -6.29 6.00
C VAL A 41 -2.13 -6.61 4.54
N TRP A 42 -1.57 -7.73 4.08
CA TRP A 42 -1.85 -8.29 2.76
C TRP A 42 -3.06 -9.21 2.85
N VAL A 43 -4.08 -8.95 2.02
CA VAL A 43 -5.35 -9.68 2.04
C VAL A 43 -5.56 -10.32 0.68
N GLU A 44 -5.58 -11.65 0.65
CA GLU A 44 -5.77 -12.43 -0.58
C GLU A 44 -7.23 -12.65 -0.96
N LYS A 45 -8.13 -12.76 0.03
CA LYS A 45 -9.53 -13.15 -0.17
C LYS A 45 -10.48 -12.14 0.46
N GLY A 46 -11.67 -12.00 -0.15
CA GLY A 46 -12.74 -11.11 0.33
C GLY A 46 -12.75 -9.70 -0.28
N ASN A 47 -11.73 -9.36 -1.08
CA ASN A 47 -11.72 -8.12 -1.85
C ASN A 47 -12.61 -8.21 -3.11
N PRO A 48 -13.03 -7.08 -3.70
CA PRO A 48 -13.71 -7.04 -4.99
C PRO A 48 -12.97 -7.83 -6.07
N GLY A 49 -13.72 -8.62 -6.83
CA GLY A 49 -13.18 -9.50 -7.88
C GLY A 49 -12.32 -10.66 -7.36
N GLY A 50 -12.27 -10.90 -6.04
CA GLY A 50 -11.39 -11.91 -5.45
C GLY A 50 -9.90 -11.60 -5.62
N LEU A 51 -9.54 -10.33 -5.84
CA LEU A 51 -8.17 -9.91 -6.13
C LEU A 51 -7.39 -9.59 -4.85
N PRO A 52 -6.10 -9.94 -4.79
CA PRO A 52 -5.28 -9.63 -3.63
C PRO A 52 -4.99 -8.13 -3.54
N GLY A 53 -4.82 -7.62 -2.32
CA GLY A 53 -4.52 -6.21 -2.10
C GLY A 53 -3.89 -5.93 -0.74
N LEU A 54 -3.15 -4.83 -0.66
CA LEU A 54 -2.57 -4.33 0.58
C LEU A 54 -3.51 -3.29 1.21
N TYR A 55 -3.80 -3.47 2.49
CA TYR A 55 -4.40 -2.45 3.34
C TYR A 55 -3.31 -1.88 4.24
N SER A 56 -3.27 -0.57 4.40
CA SER A 56 -2.23 0.12 5.17
C SER A 56 -2.78 1.31 5.93
N GLY A 57 -2.18 1.57 7.08
CA GLY A 57 -2.35 2.77 7.89
C GLY A 57 -1.02 3.47 8.02
N THR A 58 -0.88 4.66 7.41
CA THR A 58 0.41 5.37 7.36
C THR A 58 0.23 6.86 7.10
N ASN A 59 1.33 7.61 7.09
CA ASN A 59 1.39 8.95 6.53
C ASN A 59 1.78 8.91 5.04
N ALA A 60 0.96 9.51 4.18
CA ALA A 60 1.16 9.50 2.73
C ALA A 60 1.93 10.72 2.21
N GLU A 61 2.37 11.62 3.09
CA GLU A 61 3.05 12.86 2.70
C GLU A 61 4.26 13.14 3.60
N PHE A 62 5.33 13.69 3.01
CA PHE A 62 6.58 13.98 3.72
C PHE A 62 6.40 14.97 4.88
N THR A 63 5.48 15.93 4.74
CA THR A 63 5.17 16.94 5.78
C THR A 63 4.38 16.38 6.96
N LYS A 64 4.01 15.09 6.90
CA LYS A 64 3.14 14.39 7.85
C LYS A 64 1.69 14.89 7.92
N ALA A 65 1.25 15.71 6.97
CA ALA A 65 -0.10 16.28 6.96
C ALA A 65 -1.19 15.34 6.43
N ASP A 66 -0.85 14.17 5.88
CA ASP A 66 -1.79 13.27 5.21
C ASP A 66 -1.78 11.87 5.84
N THR A 67 -2.37 11.75 7.03
CA THR A 67 -2.60 10.42 7.66
C THR A 67 -3.74 9.71 6.93
N VAL A 68 -3.53 8.45 6.55
CA VAL A 68 -4.46 7.73 5.68
C VAL A 68 -4.61 6.27 6.09
N ILE A 69 -5.85 5.77 6.04
CA ILE A 69 -6.12 4.33 5.89
C ILE A 69 -6.36 4.09 4.40
N PHE A 70 -5.54 3.23 3.80
CA PHE A 70 -5.41 3.05 2.37
C PHE A 70 -5.57 1.60 1.97
N ARG A 71 -6.14 1.36 0.79
CA ARG A 71 -6.07 0.08 0.08
C ARG A 71 -5.51 0.32 -1.31
N THR A 72 -4.52 -0.46 -1.72
CA THR A 72 -3.93 -0.34 -3.06
C THR A 72 -4.92 -0.58 -4.19
N ASP A 73 -4.56 -0.11 -5.38
CA ASP A 73 -5.18 -0.54 -6.63
C ASP A 73 -5.16 -2.09 -6.70
N LEU A 74 -6.31 -2.69 -7.01
CA LEU A 74 -6.42 -4.14 -7.19
C LEU A 74 -6.13 -4.47 -8.65
N HIS A 75 -5.10 -5.29 -8.85
CA HIS A 75 -4.68 -5.73 -10.17
C HIS A 75 -5.01 -7.20 -10.36
N ASN A 76 -5.40 -7.55 -11.57
CA ASN A 76 -5.38 -8.93 -12.01
C ASN A 76 -3.91 -9.32 -12.28
N MET A 77 -3.38 -10.23 -11.47
CA MET A 77 -1.96 -10.62 -11.54
C MET A 77 -1.60 -11.38 -12.82
N THR A 78 -2.59 -11.96 -13.51
CA THR A 78 -2.39 -12.67 -14.78
C THR A 78 -2.39 -11.72 -15.97
N THR A 79 -3.32 -10.76 -16.01
CA THR A 79 -3.46 -9.83 -17.15
C THR A 79 -2.73 -8.51 -16.95
N ALA A 80 -2.19 -8.27 -15.75
CA ALA A 80 -1.59 -7.02 -15.29
C ALA A 80 -2.52 -5.80 -15.31
N ARG A 81 -3.83 -5.98 -15.54
CA ARG A 81 -4.80 -4.89 -15.60
C ARG A 81 -5.21 -4.45 -14.20
N ARG A 82 -5.35 -3.14 -14.00
CA ARG A 82 -6.01 -2.57 -12.82
C ARG A 82 -7.52 -2.73 -12.98
N GLU A 83 -8.13 -3.52 -12.13
CA GLU A 83 -9.59 -3.78 -12.14
C GLU A 83 -10.33 -2.86 -11.18
N TYR A 84 -9.72 -2.52 -10.03
CA TYR A 84 -10.32 -1.61 -9.06
C TYR A 84 -9.31 -0.57 -8.59
N SER A 85 -9.74 0.69 -8.58
CA SER A 85 -8.95 1.79 -8.01
C SER A 85 -8.75 1.62 -6.49
N PHE A 86 -7.70 2.25 -6.01
CA PHE A 86 -7.35 2.37 -4.61
C PHE A 86 -8.51 2.96 -3.80
N LYS A 87 -8.48 2.71 -2.49
CA LYS A 87 -9.38 3.34 -1.52
C LYS A 87 -8.56 4.10 -0.51
N ARG A 88 -9.11 5.21 -0.03
CA ARG A 88 -8.50 6.03 1.01
C ARG A 88 -9.57 6.69 1.86
N THR A 89 -9.21 7.06 3.09
CA THR A 89 -9.98 8.00 3.90
C THR A 89 -9.98 9.40 3.28
N LEU A 90 -10.99 10.19 3.64
CA LEU A 90 -11.13 11.56 3.12
C LEU A 90 -9.97 12.42 3.61
N LYS A 91 -9.28 13.08 2.67
CA LYS A 91 -8.11 13.92 2.99
C LYS A 91 -8.55 15.11 3.83
N TYR A 92 -7.81 15.42 4.89
CA TYR A 92 -8.00 16.58 5.76
C TYR A 92 -9.35 16.63 6.52
N ASP A 93 -10.05 15.49 6.63
CA ASP A 93 -11.22 15.38 7.50
C ASP A 93 -10.84 14.73 8.84
N SER A 94 -10.72 15.57 9.87
CA SER A 94 -10.35 15.14 11.22
C SER A 94 -11.37 14.22 11.89
N LYS A 95 -12.60 14.12 11.35
CA LYS A 95 -13.59 13.14 11.83
C LYS A 95 -13.26 11.73 11.37
N TRP A 96 -12.51 11.58 10.27
CA TRP A 96 -12.05 10.30 9.77
C TRP A 96 -10.74 9.89 10.43
N LEU A 97 -9.74 10.78 10.41
CA LEU A 97 -8.44 10.59 11.02
C LEU A 97 -7.92 11.93 11.53
N ASP A 98 -7.70 12.03 12.84
CA ASP A 98 -7.01 13.16 13.46
C ASP A 98 -5.55 12.78 13.73
N SER A 99 -4.62 13.68 13.42
CA SER A 99 -3.17 13.46 13.48
C SER A 99 -2.66 13.11 14.89
N LYS A 100 -3.49 13.29 15.91
CA LYS A 100 -3.24 12.87 17.29
C LYS A 100 -3.29 11.36 17.50
N TYR A 101 -3.96 10.61 16.63
CA TYR A 101 -4.16 9.17 16.80
C TYR A 101 -3.37 8.42 15.72
N ASN A 102 -2.30 7.75 16.14
CA ASN A 102 -1.54 6.85 15.27
C ASN A 102 -2.44 5.71 14.74
N VAL A 103 -2.21 5.28 13.51
CA VAL A 103 -3.00 4.23 12.87
C VAL A 103 -2.55 2.86 13.37
N ALA A 104 -3.19 2.40 14.46
CA ALA A 104 -3.04 1.13 15.16
C ALA A 104 -1.67 0.88 15.85
N THR A 105 -1.73 0.64 17.17
CA THR A 105 -0.68 -0.02 17.97
C THR A 105 -1.24 -1.34 18.46
#